data_AF-A0A8J2LA24-F1
#
_entry.id   AF-A0A8J2LA24-F1
#
_cell.length_a   1.000
_cell.length_b   1.000
_cell.length_c   1.000
_cell.angle_alpha   90.00
_cell.angle_beta   90.00
_cell.angle_gamma   90.00
#
_symmetry.space_group_name_H-M   'P 1'
#
loop_
_entity.id
_entity.type
_entity.pdbx_description
1 polymer ?
#
loop_
_entity_poly.entity_id
_entity_poly.type
_entity_poly.pdbx_seq_one_letter_code
_entity_poly.pdbx_strand_id
1 'polypeptide(L)'
;QRVFNYRLSRARRIIENSFGILVARWRLLLDTIYMTEVNAKWAILSCVCLHNWVRGKQQINGLYIPPGFVDNEDPVSHVVSPGTWRRFAER
;
A
#
# COMPACT_ATOMS: atom_id res chain seq x y z
N GLN A 1 -16.40 -8.27 22.40
CA GLN A 1 -14.98 -7.94 22.07
C GLN A 1 -14.48 -8.52 20.74
N ARG A 2 -14.50 -9.84 20.51
CA ARG A 2 -13.77 -10.49 19.39
C ARG A 2 -14.13 -9.98 17.98
N VAL A 3 -15.42 -9.84 17.68
CA VAL A 3 -15.89 -9.34 16.36
C VAL A 3 -15.43 -7.91 16.08
N PHE A 4 -15.46 -7.05 17.11
CA PHE A 4 -14.99 -5.67 16.99
C PHE A 4 -13.50 -5.62 16.69
N ASN A 5 -12.68 -6.33 17.49
CA ASN A 5 -11.22 -6.38 17.31
C ASN A 5 -10.83 -6.92 15.93
N TYR A 6 -11.56 -7.94 15.44
CA TYR A 6 -11.36 -8.48 14.10
C TYR A 6 -11.63 -7.43 13.02
N ARG A 7 -12.77 -6.73 13.07
CA ARG A 7 -13.11 -5.67 12.11
C ARG A 7 -12.09 -4.53 12.13
N LEU A 8 -11.66 -4.13 13.32
CA LEU A 8 -10.65 -3.09 13.51
C LEU A 8 -9.30 -3.51 12.90
N SER A 9 -8.84 -4.74 13.17
CA SER A 9 -7.62 -5.28 12.57
C SER A 9 -7.70 -5.34 11.05
N ARG A 10 -8.84 -5.78 10.50
CA ARG A 10 -9.07 -5.82 9.05
C ARG A 10 -9.05 -4.44 8.41
N ALA A 11 -9.70 -3.45 9.03
CA ALA A 11 -9.67 -2.06 8.56
C ALA A 11 -8.25 -1.51 8.55
N ARG A 12 -7.50 -1.73 9.64
CA ARG A 12 -6.09 -1.34 9.74
C ARG A 12 -5.24 -1.96 8.63
N ARG A 13 -5.45 -3.26 8.33
CA ARG A 13 -4.71 -3.95 7.26
C ARG A 13 -4.98 -3.36 5.87
N ILE A 14 -6.22 -2.96 5.58
CA ILE A 14 -6.55 -2.31 4.31
C ILE A 14 -5.80 -0.97 4.18
N ILE A 15 -5.75 -0.20 5.27
CA ILE A 15 -5.03 1.08 5.32
C ILE A 15 -3.52 0.85 5.14
N GLU A 16 -2.94 -0.07 5.91
CA GLU A 16 -1.52 -0.43 5.82
C GLU A 16 -1.13 -0.93 4.43
N ASN A 17 -1.91 -1.83 3.83
CA ASN A 17 -1.68 -2.28 2.46
C ASN A 17 -1.66 -1.11 1.47
N SER A 18 -2.62 -0.18 1.58
CA SER A 18 -2.74 0.93 0.63
C SER A 18 -1.53 1.87 0.70
N PHE A 19 -1.15 2.32 1.89
CA PHE A 19 0.02 3.18 2.09
C PHE A 19 1.33 2.43 1.86
N GLY A 20 1.41 1.19 2.32
CA GLY A 20 2.58 0.33 2.16
C GLY A 20 2.94 0.07 0.70
N ILE A 21 1.95 -0.24 -0.14
CA ILE A 21 2.14 -0.40 -1.59
C ILE A 21 2.56 0.92 -2.23
N LEU A 22 1.92 2.04 -1.85
CA LEU A 22 2.27 3.36 -2.37
C LEU A 22 3.75 3.67 -2.06
N VAL A 23 4.16 3.53 -0.80
CA VAL A 23 5.53 3.78 -0.35
C VAL A 23 6.54 2.83 -1.01
N ALA A 24 6.22 1.52 -1.09
CA ALA A 24 7.07 0.52 -1.74
C ALA A 24 7.31 0.80 -3.24
N ARG A 25 6.34 1.43 -3.92
CA ARG A 25 6.43 1.75 -5.35
C ARG A 25 7.05 3.12 -5.60
N TRP A 26 6.77 4.10 -4.76
CA TRP A 26 7.24 5.47 -4.89
C TRP A 26 8.33 5.74 -3.85
N ARG A 27 9.59 5.46 -4.22
CA ARG A 27 10.75 5.62 -3.32
C ARG A 27 10.87 7.00 -2.69
N LEU A 28 10.31 8.04 -3.31
CA LEU A 28 10.23 9.38 -2.74
C LEU A 28 9.57 9.39 -1.36
N LEU A 29 8.62 8.49 -1.11
CA LEU A 29 7.87 8.41 0.15
C LEU A 29 8.53 7.50 1.20
N LEU A 30 9.65 6.84 0.88
CA LEU A 30 10.38 5.97 1.80
C LEU A 30 11.31 6.74 2.74
N ASP A 31 11.71 7.95 2.36
CA ASP A 31 12.70 8.74 3.09
C ASP A 31 12.24 10.20 3.22
N THR A 32 13.00 10.98 3.97
CA THR A 32 12.79 12.40 4.17
C THR A 32 12.76 13.13 2.81
N ILE A 33 11.70 13.90 2.59
CA ILE A 33 11.52 14.65 1.34
C ILE A 33 12.34 15.94 1.42
N TYR A 34 13.48 15.98 0.73
CA TYR A 34 14.34 17.17 0.63
C TYR A 34 13.84 18.15 -0.44
N MET A 35 12.66 18.74 -0.23
CA MET A 35 12.03 19.71 -1.14
C MET A 35 11.30 20.81 -0.36
N THR A 36 10.94 21.90 -1.03
CA THR A 36 10.03 22.90 -0.47
C THR A 36 8.65 22.30 -0.22
N GLU A 37 7.89 22.83 0.73
CA GLU A 37 6.54 22.36 1.06
C GLU A 37 5.63 22.30 -0.18
N VAL A 38 5.69 23.33 -1.02
CA VAL A 38 4.91 23.42 -2.27
C VAL A 38 5.25 22.26 -3.20
N ASN A 39 6.53 21.99 -3.41
CA ASN A 39 6.97 20.90 -4.30
C ASN A 39 6.68 19.53 -3.71
N ALA A 40 6.87 19.35 -2.40
CA ALA A 40 6.53 18.12 -1.69
C ALA A 40 5.05 17.78 -1.84
N LYS A 41 4.16 18.78 -1.67
CA LYS A 41 2.71 18.62 -1.86
C LYS A 41 2.38 18.13 -3.28
N TRP A 42 2.95 18.77 -4.30
CA TRP A 42 2.72 18.36 -5.70
C TRP A 42 3.29 16.98 -6.00
N ALA A 43 4.44 16.63 -5.45
CA ALA A 43 5.05 15.32 -5.64
C ALA A 43 4.21 14.21 -5.00
N ILE A 44 3.71 14.41 -3.78
CA ILE A 44 2.81 13.46 -3.10
C ILE A 44 1.51 13.30 -3.89
N LEU A 45 0.87 14.40 -4.29
CA LEU A 45 -0.37 14.36 -5.09
C LEU A 45 -0.15 13.61 -6.41
N SER A 46 0.97 13.86 -7.09
CA SER A 46 1.33 13.17 -8.32
C SER A 46 1.50 11.67 -8.10
N CYS A 47 2.16 11.26 -7.01
CA CYS A 47 2.31 9.85 -6.65
C CYS A 47 0.95 9.17 -6.42
N VAL A 48 0.02 9.83 -5.74
CA VAL A 48 -1.35 9.31 -5.50
C VAL A 48 -2.14 9.22 -6.81
N CYS A 49 -2.11 10.27 -7.64
CA CYS A 49 -2.79 10.28 -8.94
C CYS A 49 -2.28 9.16 -9.86
N LEU A 50 -0.95 9.02 -9.98
CA LEU A 50 -0.33 7.98 -10.79
C LEU A 50 -0.62 6.59 -10.23
N HIS A 51 -0.56 6.40 -8.90
CA HIS A 51 -0.92 5.14 -8.26
C HIS A 51 -2.35 4.71 -8.63
N ASN A 52 -3.32 5.62 -8.48
CA ASN A 52 -4.72 5.35 -8.80
C ASN A 52 -4.91 5.05 -10.29
N TRP A 53 -4.23 5.80 -11.16
CA TRP A 53 -4.29 5.58 -12.60
C TRP A 53 -3.74 4.20 -12.99
N VAL A 54 -2.56 3.81 -12.50
CA VAL A 54 -1.97 2.49 -12.79
C VAL A 54 -2.85 1.37 -12.27
N ARG A 55 -3.41 1.50 -11.06
CA ARG A 55 -4.34 0.52 -10.49
C ARG A 55 -5.63 0.35 -11.31
N GLY A 56 -6.10 1.41 -11.96
CA GLY A 56 -7.26 1.36 -12.85
C GLY A 56 -6.99 0.68 -14.20
N LYS A 57 -5.72 0.49 -14.58
CA LYS A 57 -5.32 -0.12 -15.86
C LYS A 57 -5.03 -1.60 -15.66
N GLN A 58 -5.99 -2.48 -15.97
CA GLN A 58 -5.86 -3.94 -15.80
C GLN A 58 -4.59 -4.53 -16.43
N GLN A 59 -4.18 -4.03 -17.60
CA GLN A 59 -2.98 -4.45 -18.32
C GLN A 59 -1.67 -4.20 -17.54
N ILE A 60 -1.63 -3.14 -16.73
CA ILE A 60 -0.43 -2.70 -16.01
C ILE A 60 -0.51 -3.07 -14.51
N ASN A 61 -1.72 -3.21 -13.97
CA ASN A 61 -1.94 -3.51 -12.56
C ASN A 61 -1.26 -4.82 -12.13
N GLY A 62 -1.22 -5.86 -12.97
CA GLY A 62 -0.54 -7.11 -12.65
C GLY A 62 1.00 -6.97 -12.50
N LEU A 63 1.60 -5.96 -13.13
CA LEU A 63 3.02 -5.63 -12.98
C LEU A 63 3.24 -4.71 -11.76
N TYR A 64 2.30 -3.81 -11.52
CA TYR A 64 2.34 -2.83 -10.43
C TYR A 64 1.94 -3.40 -9.05
N ILE A 65 1.08 -4.41 -9.00
CA ILE A 65 0.71 -5.16 -7.80
C ILE A 65 0.68 -6.64 -8.20
N PRO A 66 1.86 -7.31 -8.27
CA PRO A 66 1.92 -8.71 -8.63
C PRO A 66 1.23 -9.59 -7.59
N PRO A 67 0.87 -10.84 -7.95
CA PRO A 67 0.36 -11.82 -6.99
C PRO A 67 1.30 -11.96 -5.78
N GLY A 68 0.73 -11.98 -4.57
CA GLY A 68 1.52 -12.01 -3.32
C GLY A 68 2.15 -10.66 -2.93
N PHE A 69 1.89 -9.57 -3.65
CA PHE A 69 2.35 -8.24 -3.24
C PHE A 69 1.59 -7.71 -2.04
N VAL A 70 0.27 -7.94 -1.98
CA VAL A 70 -0.67 -7.45 -0.94
C VAL A 70 -0.83 -8.49 0.18
N ASP A 71 -1.07 -8.06 1.42
CA ASP A 71 -1.48 -8.98 2.48
C ASP A 71 -2.77 -9.69 2.09
N ASN A 72 -2.81 -11.01 2.28
CA ASN A 72 -4.00 -11.83 2.02
C ASN A 72 -4.50 -12.45 3.31
N GLU A 73 -5.83 -12.56 3.45
CA GLU A 73 -6.47 -13.29 4.54
C GLU A 73 -7.18 -14.50 3.97
N ASP A 74 -6.90 -15.66 4.53
CA ASP A 74 -7.63 -16.87 4.19
C ASP A 74 -9.09 -16.76 4.72
N PRO A 75 -10.11 -16.89 3.86
CA PRO A 75 -11.50 -16.67 4.26
C PRO A 75 -12.06 -17.66 5.29
N VAL A 76 -11.41 -18.82 5.48
CA VAL A 76 -11.89 -19.92 6.32
C VAL A 76 -11.15 -19.95 7.65
N SER A 77 -9.82 -19.91 7.59
CA SER A 77 -8.93 -19.97 8.75
C SER A 77 -8.63 -18.61 9.36
N HIS A 78 -8.96 -17.51 8.67
CA HIS A 78 -8.61 -16.13 9.05
C HIS A 78 -7.11 -15.88 9.24
N VAL A 79 -6.26 -16.79 8.75
CA VAL A 79 -4.81 -16.65 8.78
C VAL A 79 -4.39 -15.57 7.80
N VAL A 80 -3.50 -14.69 8.24
CA VAL A 80 -3.02 -13.55 7.46
C VAL A 80 -1.64 -13.88 6.91
N SER A 81 -1.55 -13.89 5.58
CA SER A 81 -0.28 -14.00 4.86
C SER A 81 0.22 -12.59 4.52
N PRO A 82 1.40 -12.19 5.02
CA PRO A 82 1.95 -10.86 4.74
C PRO A 82 2.35 -10.72 3.27
N GLY A 83 2.03 -9.56 2.70
CA GLY A 83 2.39 -9.18 1.34
C GLY A 83 3.87 -8.82 1.23
N THR A 84 4.44 -9.05 0.04
CA THR A 84 5.86 -8.72 -0.21
C THR A 84 6.16 -7.22 -0.19
N TRP A 85 5.15 -6.33 -0.27
CA TRP A 85 5.36 -4.88 -0.15
C TRP A 85 6.05 -4.50 1.18
N ARG A 86 5.81 -5.26 2.26
CA ARG A 86 6.37 -5.00 3.60
C ARG A 86 7.90 -4.99 3.60
N ARG A 87 8.52 -5.84 2.79
CA ARG A 87 9.99 -5.90 2.62
C ARG A 87 10.61 -4.63 2.04
N PHE A 88 9.81 -3.81 1.36
CA PHE A 88 10.27 -2.58 0.72
C PHE A 88 9.96 -1.34 1.56
N ALA A 89 8.97 -1.42 2.45
CA ALA A 89 8.55 -0.32 3.32
C ALA A 89 9.32 -0.27 4.66
N GLU A 90 9.85 -1.40 5.13
CA GLU A 90 10.57 -1.51 6.41
C GLU A 90 12.09 -1.40 6.21
N ARG A 91 12.59 -0.20 5.86
CA ARG A 91 14.03 0.11 5.94
C ARG A 91 14.42 0.66 7.30
#